data_AF-A0AAD1HYA1-F1
#
_entry.id   AF-A0AAD1HYA1-F1
#
_cell.length_a   1.000
_cell.length_b   1.000
_cell.length_c   1.000
_cell.angle_alpha   90.00
_cell.angle_beta   90.00
_cell.angle_gamma   90.00
#
_symmetry.space_group_name_H-M   'P 1'
#
loop_
_entity.id
_entity.type
_entity.pdbx_description
1 polymer ?
#
loop_
_entity_poly.entity_id
_entity_poly.type
_entity_poly.pdbx_seq_one_letter_code
_entity_poly.pdbx_strand_id
1 'polypeptide(L)'
;MWSGFDISGVASNYQAIAGILAGFTFAAVTVVLDRSHRHRTGGNPVGARGLEYEKLTGIALVAAFLGLLFASFQYGILSGERGCALTGGRAASEELLGDVMFAASIYILVYGLVQLASSSATALAKHARFIVAVLVPPVVVCFAEIKLMDLAISLGSTEDQQPLQPLWDHANRLSAPIGLTILTGCGLLWWLGSKRRRTTAPPDRFSRITQTALPYLTIAVVICARIHSVVALPTVNPAAHITPAEGWSWVIVLTAVVLVQSTALSFQKGVDGFDPDPESKLPD
;
A
#
# COMPACT_ATOMS: atom_id res chain seq x y z
N MET A 1 -25.52 -16.95 -4.15
CA MET A 1 -24.14 -17.48 -4.29
C MET A 1 -24.10 -18.80 -3.52
N TRP A 2 -23.62 -19.89 -4.12
CA TRP A 2 -23.65 -21.22 -3.47
C TRP A 2 -22.72 -21.31 -2.25
N SER A 3 -21.69 -20.46 -2.17
CA SER A 3 -20.79 -20.29 -1.02
C SER A 3 -21.39 -19.52 0.15
N GLY A 4 -22.57 -18.89 -0.02
CA GLY A 4 -23.17 -18.01 1.00
C GLY A 4 -22.41 -16.69 1.25
N PHE A 5 -21.30 -16.43 0.55
CA PHE A 5 -20.52 -15.20 0.69
C PHE A 5 -21.21 -14.02 -0.01
N ASP A 6 -21.31 -12.88 0.69
CA ASP A 6 -21.88 -11.65 0.17
C ASP A 6 -20.81 -10.56 0.04
N ILE A 7 -20.25 -10.45 -1.17
CA ILE A 7 -19.24 -9.46 -1.55
C ILE A 7 -19.75 -8.04 -1.31
N SER A 8 -21.05 -7.77 -1.54
CA SER A 8 -21.61 -6.42 -1.42
C SER A 8 -21.62 -5.93 0.03
N GLY A 9 -21.94 -6.82 0.97
CA GLY A 9 -21.92 -6.53 2.41
C GLY A 9 -20.50 -6.23 2.91
N VAL A 10 -19.52 -7.02 2.48
CA VAL A 10 -18.10 -6.81 2.83
C VAL A 10 -17.56 -5.53 2.21
N ALA A 11 -17.92 -5.24 0.96
CA ALA A 11 -17.52 -4.02 0.26
C ALA A 11 -17.98 -2.75 0.99
N SER A 12 -19.18 -2.74 1.58
CA SER A 12 -19.66 -1.60 2.38
C SER A 12 -18.72 -1.27 3.55
N ASN A 13 -18.20 -2.28 4.24
CA ASN A 13 -17.23 -2.09 5.32
C ASN A 13 -15.90 -1.54 4.80
N TYR A 14 -15.39 -2.07 3.69
CA TYR A 14 -14.14 -1.58 3.09
C TYR A 14 -14.28 -0.16 2.54
N GLN A 15 -15.43 0.21 1.97
CA GLN A 15 -15.76 1.57 1.56
C GLN A 15 -15.63 2.54 2.75
N ALA A 16 -16.23 2.18 3.89
CA ALA A 16 -16.21 3.00 5.10
C ALA A 16 -14.79 3.15 5.65
N ILE A 17 -14.04 2.05 5.76
CA ILE A 17 -12.64 2.07 6.22
C ILE A 17 -11.78 2.93 5.29
N ALA A 18 -11.89 2.74 3.97
CA ALA A 18 -11.16 3.54 2.99
C ALA A 18 -11.48 5.04 3.10
N GLY A 19 -12.75 5.39 3.27
CA GLY A 19 -13.18 6.78 3.47
C GLY A 19 -12.63 7.39 4.75
N ILE A 20 -12.67 6.65 5.87
CA ILE A 20 -12.11 7.08 7.16
C ILE A 20 -10.59 7.31 7.04
N LEU A 21 -9.87 6.34 6.46
CA LEU A 21 -8.42 6.47 6.25
C LEU A 21 -8.09 7.63 5.31
N ALA A 22 -8.88 7.87 4.26
CA ALA A 22 -8.72 9.04 3.40
C ALA A 22 -8.88 10.35 4.20
N GLY A 23 -9.87 10.42 5.09
CA GLY A 23 -10.07 11.56 5.99
C GLY A 23 -8.86 11.81 6.91
N PHE A 24 -8.32 10.77 7.55
CA PHE A 24 -7.10 10.89 8.36
C PHE A 24 -5.88 11.28 7.52
N THR A 25 -5.77 10.74 6.30
CA THR A 25 -4.68 11.08 5.38
C THR A 25 -4.76 12.56 4.98
N PHE A 26 -5.95 13.06 4.70
CA PHE A 26 -6.17 14.48 4.41
C PHE A 26 -5.75 15.36 5.59
N ALA A 27 -6.11 14.99 6.82
CA ALA A 27 -5.65 15.70 8.01
C ALA A 27 -4.11 15.65 8.16
N ALA A 28 -3.45 14.55 7.82
CA ALA A 28 -1.99 14.49 7.81
C ALA A 28 -1.37 15.42 6.75
N VAL A 29 -2.01 15.53 5.57
CA VAL A 29 -1.60 16.48 4.52
C VAL A 29 -1.71 17.92 5.02
N THR A 30 -2.80 18.30 5.69
CA THR A 30 -2.97 19.67 6.20
C THR A 30 -1.92 20.02 7.26
N VAL A 31 -1.54 19.07 8.12
CA VAL A 31 -0.43 19.26 9.08
C VAL A 31 0.89 19.52 8.37
N VAL A 32 1.20 18.78 7.30
CA VAL A 32 2.42 19.00 6.50
C VAL A 32 2.40 20.38 5.82
N LEU A 33 1.25 20.79 5.27
CA LEU A 33 1.11 22.09 4.62
C LEU A 33 1.22 23.26 5.61
N ASP A 34 0.58 23.14 6.79
CA ASP A 34 0.66 24.16 7.84
C ASP A 34 2.11 24.31 8.35
N ARG A 35 2.80 23.21 8.59
CA ARG A 35 4.23 23.23 8.95
C ARG A 35 5.07 23.92 7.88
N SER A 36 4.89 23.55 6.61
CA SER A 36 5.58 24.20 5.49
C SER A 36 5.27 25.70 5.40
N HIS A 37 4.03 26.11 5.69
CA HIS A 37 3.64 27.52 5.70
C HIS A 37 4.34 28.29 6.82
N ARG A 38 4.33 27.76 8.05
CA ARG A 38 5.01 28.36 9.21
C ARG A 38 6.52 28.49 9.02
N HIS A 39 7.14 27.52 8.35
CA HIS A 39 8.58 27.60 8.02
C HIS A 39 8.88 28.73 7.02
N ARG A 40 7.98 29.01 6.07
CA ARG A 40 8.15 30.13 5.11
C ARG A 40 7.93 31.50 5.76
N THR A 41 7.00 31.62 6.70
CA THR A 41 6.71 32.89 7.38
C THR A 41 7.65 33.17 8.54
N GLY A 42 8.21 32.13 9.18
CA GLY A 42 9.03 32.24 10.39
C GLY A 42 10.50 32.61 10.17
N GLY A 43 10.97 32.82 8.95
CA GLY A 43 12.32 33.32 8.63
C GLY A 43 13.50 32.40 8.98
N ASN A 44 13.28 31.29 9.70
CA ASN A 44 14.33 30.34 10.04
C ASN A 44 14.70 29.47 8.83
N PRO A 45 15.97 29.43 8.39
CA PRO A 45 16.38 28.62 7.26
C PRO A 45 16.23 27.13 7.59
N VAL A 46 15.21 26.49 7.01
CA VAL A 46 15.11 25.03 7.02
C VAL A 46 16.25 24.50 6.15
N GLY A 47 17.11 23.65 6.72
CA GLY A 47 18.17 23.00 5.95
C GLY A 47 17.59 22.28 4.73
N ALA A 48 18.28 22.31 3.59
CA ALA A 48 17.81 21.75 2.31
C ALA A 48 17.27 20.30 2.41
N ARG A 49 17.82 19.51 3.36
CA ARG A 49 17.36 18.15 3.67
C ARG A 49 15.94 18.13 4.25
N GLY A 50 15.59 19.01 5.16
CA GLY A 50 14.25 19.08 5.78
C GLY A 50 13.16 19.40 4.77
N LEU A 51 13.42 20.36 3.87
CA LEU A 51 12.50 20.74 2.79
C LEU A 51 12.23 19.57 1.82
N GLU A 52 13.27 18.80 1.50
CA GLU A 52 13.15 17.61 0.64
C GLU A 52 12.31 16.51 1.31
N TYR A 53 12.50 16.25 2.61
CA TYR A 53 11.69 15.29 3.37
C TYR A 53 10.21 15.72 3.47
N GLU A 54 9.93 17.01 3.73
CA GLU A 54 8.55 17.54 3.78
C GLU A 54 7.85 17.38 2.43
N LYS A 55 8.55 17.69 1.32
CA LYS A 55 8.02 17.49 -0.03
C LYS A 55 7.70 16.02 -0.30
N LEU A 56 8.63 15.11 -0.02
CA LEU A 56 8.45 13.66 -0.25
C LEU A 56 7.32 13.09 0.60
N THR A 57 7.20 13.54 1.85
CA THR A 57 6.12 13.15 2.76
C THR A 57 4.78 13.64 2.24
N GLY A 58 4.69 14.91 1.81
CA GLY A 58 3.48 15.47 1.22
C GLY A 58 3.03 14.72 -0.03
N ILE A 59 3.96 14.40 -0.95
CA ILE A 59 3.64 13.63 -2.16
C ILE A 59 3.10 12.24 -1.82
N ALA A 60 3.73 11.53 -0.87
CA ALA A 60 3.28 10.21 -0.44
C ALA A 60 1.87 10.24 0.17
N LEU A 61 1.59 11.22 1.04
CA LEU A 61 0.28 11.37 1.67
C LEU A 61 -0.80 11.76 0.66
N VAL A 62 -0.51 12.64 -0.31
CA VAL A 62 -1.47 12.99 -1.38
C VAL A 62 -1.74 11.78 -2.27
N ALA A 63 -0.71 11.00 -2.62
CA ALA A 63 -0.88 9.75 -3.37
C ALA A 63 -1.75 8.75 -2.61
N ALA A 64 -1.49 8.57 -1.30
CA ALA A 64 -2.29 7.71 -0.44
C ALA A 64 -3.75 8.16 -0.35
N PHE A 65 -3.98 9.47 -0.18
CA PHE A 65 -5.32 10.05 -0.13
C PHE A 65 -6.11 9.76 -1.41
N LEU A 66 -5.52 10.05 -2.58
CA LEU A 66 -6.18 9.82 -3.86
C LEU A 66 -6.48 8.33 -4.07
N GLY A 67 -5.55 7.45 -3.72
CA GLY A 67 -5.76 6.03 -3.88
C GLY A 67 -6.81 5.46 -2.93
N LEU A 68 -6.86 5.91 -1.67
CA LEU A 68 -7.93 5.56 -0.72
C LEU A 68 -9.29 6.11 -1.17
N LEU A 69 -9.34 7.29 -1.78
CA LEU A 69 -10.55 7.85 -2.36
C LEU A 69 -11.05 6.97 -3.51
N PHE A 70 -10.18 6.55 -4.43
CA PHE A 70 -10.55 5.63 -5.51
C PHE A 70 -10.99 4.27 -4.99
N ALA A 71 -10.30 3.70 -4.00
CA ALA A 71 -10.73 2.46 -3.35
C ALA A 71 -12.11 2.64 -2.68
N SER A 72 -12.37 3.75 -2.00
CA SER A 72 -13.68 4.02 -1.38
C SER A 72 -14.78 4.10 -2.43
N PHE A 73 -14.57 4.80 -3.55
CA PHE A 73 -15.53 4.83 -4.65
C PHE A 73 -15.76 3.46 -5.28
N GLN A 74 -14.70 2.69 -5.47
CA GLN A 74 -14.76 1.32 -6.00
C GLN A 74 -15.64 0.44 -5.12
N TYR A 75 -15.34 0.36 -3.83
CA TYR A 75 -16.14 -0.42 -2.89
C TYR A 75 -17.56 0.12 -2.70
N GLY A 76 -17.77 1.43 -2.87
CA GLY A 76 -19.11 2.02 -2.88
C GLY A 76 -19.96 1.65 -4.08
N ILE A 77 -19.34 1.45 -5.25
CA ILE A 77 -20.05 0.87 -6.41
C ILE A 77 -20.35 -0.60 -6.11
N LEU A 78 -19.36 -1.34 -5.62
CA LEU A 78 -19.48 -2.77 -5.33
C LEU A 78 -20.54 -3.08 -4.26
N SER A 79 -20.67 -2.24 -3.23
CA SER A 79 -21.70 -2.38 -2.18
C SER A 79 -23.12 -2.15 -2.69
N GLY A 80 -23.26 -1.44 -3.81
CA GLY A 80 -24.53 -1.25 -4.51
C GLY A 80 -24.91 -2.39 -5.46
N GLU A 81 -24.01 -3.35 -5.70
CA GLU A 81 -24.25 -4.44 -6.66
C GLU A 81 -25.22 -5.49 -6.13
N ARG A 82 -26.06 -6.00 -7.03
CA ARG A 82 -27.09 -6.98 -6.70
C ARG A 82 -27.27 -8.00 -7.83
N GLY A 83 -27.84 -9.15 -7.50
CA GLY A 83 -28.27 -10.15 -8.49
C GLY A 83 -27.11 -10.75 -9.28
N CYS A 84 -27.26 -10.82 -10.61
CA CYS A 84 -26.34 -11.54 -11.50
C CYS A 84 -24.90 -10.99 -11.48
N ALA A 85 -24.68 -9.73 -11.12
CA ALA A 85 -23.32 -9.17 -11.01
C ALA A 85 -22.49 -9.83 -9.90
N LEU A 86 -23.14 -10.27 -8.81
CA LEU A 86 -22.49 -10.95 -7.70
C LEU A 86 -22.07 -12.38 -8.07
N THR A 87 -22.78 -13.02 -9.00
CA THR A 87 -22.52 -14.42 -9.41
C THR A 87 -21.84 -14.55 -10.76
N GLY A 88 -21.78 -13.48 -11.57
CA GLY A 88 -21.23 -13.49 -12.91
C GLY A 88 -19.71 -13.21 -12.99
N GLY A 89 -19.03 -13.16 -11.85
CA GLY A 89 -17.59 -12.91 -11.77
C GLY A 89 -17.17 -11.44 -11.80
N ARG A 90 -18.05 -10.52 -12.25
CA ARG A 90 -17.74 -9.09 -12.29
C ARG A 90 -17.46 -8.51 -10.91
N ALA A 91 -18.35 -8.75 -9.94
CA ALA A 91 -18.20 -8.24 -8.58
C ALA A 91 -16.87 -8.66 -7.93
N ALA A 92 -16.50 -9.94 -8.07
CA ALA A 92 -15.25 -10.46 -7.51
C ALA A 92 -14.00 -9.92 -8.24
N SER A 93 -14.11 -9.66 -9.55
CA SER A 93 -13.05 -9.02 -10.33
C SER A 93 -12.85 -7.56 -9.88
N GLU A 94 -13.94 -6.84 -9.68
CA GLU A 94 -13.95 -5.47 -9.15
C GLU A 94 -13.45 -5.41 -7.71
N GLU A 95 -13.74 -6.43 -6.91
CA GLU A 95 -13.23 -6.59 -5.55
C GLU A 95 -11.71 -6.76 -5.55
N LEU A 96 -11.14 -7.65 -6.38
CA LEU A 96 -9.70 -7.84 -6.47
C LEU A 96 -8.98 -6.52 -6.84
N LEU A 97 -9.48 -5.80 -7.85
CA LEU A 97 -8.91 -4.51 -8.24
C LEU A 97 -9.06 -3.46 -7.12
N GLY A 98 -10.20 -3.48 -6.42
CA GLY A 98 -10.44 -2.69 -5.21
C GLY A 98 -9.40 -2.94 -4.14
N ASP A 99 -9.12 -4.20 -3.83
CA ASP A 99 -8.14 -4.62 -2.83
C ASP A 99 -6.72 -4.23 -3.23
N VAL A 100 -6.35 -4.37 -4.51
CA VAL A 100 -5.04 -3.91 -5.01
C VAL A 100 -4.88 -2.40 -4.82
N MET A 101 -5.90 -1.62 -5.17
CA MET A 101 -5.89 -0.16 -4.97
C MET A 101 -5.80 0.19 -3.48
N PHE A 102 -6.64 -0.45 -2.65
CA PHE A 102 -6.71 -0.21 -1.22
C PHE A 102 -5.40 -0.56 -0.51
N ALA A 103 -4.86 -1.75 -0.78
CA ALA A 103 -3.63 -2.24 -0.16
C ALA A 103 -2.41 -1.40 -0.56
N ALA A 104 -2.30 -1.02 -1.85
CA ALA A 104 -1.26 -0.09 -2.32
C ALA A 104 -1.35 1.29 -1.61
N SER A 105 -2.57 1.79 -1.42
CA SER A 105 -2.82 3.10 -0.81
C SER A 105 -2.61 3.10 0.71
N ILE A 106 -2.93 2.00 1.39
CA ILE A 106 -2.55 1.81 2.80
C ILE A 106 -1.03 1.76 2.91
N TYR A 107 -0.36 1.02 2.04
CA TYR A 107 1.09 0.89 2.11
C TYR A 107 1.79 2.26 2.00
N ILE A 108 1.38 3.08 1.01
CA ILE A 108 1.93 4.43 0.84
C ILE A 108 1.49 5.41 1.94
N LEU A 109 0.31 5.21 2.55
CA LEU A 109 -0.12 5.95 3.74
C LEU A 109 0.83 5.69 4.92
N VAL A 110 1.03 4.42 5.27
CA VAL A 110 1.89 4.08 6.42
C VAL A 110 3.33 4.52 6.14
N TYR A 111 3.81 4.39 4.91
CA TYR A 111 5.08 4.99 4.48
C TYR A 111 5.13 6.50 4.75
N GLY A 112 4.12 7.26 4.31
CA GLY A 112 4.04 8.70 4.53
C GLY A 112 4.01 9.09 6.02
N LEU A 113 3.23 8.36 6.83
CA LEU A 113 3.14 8.58 8.28
C LEU A 113 4.48 8.32 8.99
N VAL A 114 5.22 7.29 8.58
CA VAL A 114 6.55 7.02 9.12
C VAL A 114 7.54 8.13 8.78
N GLN A 115 7.49 8.68 7.56
CA GLN A 115 8.33 9.81 7.20
C GLN A 115 7.94 11.07 7.97
N LEU A 116 6.64 11.31 8.17
CA LEU A 116 6.15 12.41 9.00
C LEU A 116 6.66 12.30 10.44
N ALA A 117 6.54 11.13 11.07
CA ALA A 117 7.02 10.86 12.43
C ALA A 117 8.54 10.97 12.56
N SER A 118 9.28 10.66 11.50
CA SER A 118 10.75 10.76 11.52
C SER A 118 11.31 12.17 11.73
N SER A 119 10.47 13.18 11.52
CA SER A 119 10.81 14.58 11.74
C SER A 119 10.64 15.05 13.19
N SER A 120 9.92 14.30 14.03
CA SER A 120 9.55 14.68 15.40
C SER A 120 9.94 13.65 16.47
N ALA A 121 10.02 12.36 16.12
CA ALA A 121 10.30 11.26 17.05
C ALA A 121 11.20 10.20 16.42
N THR A 122 12.51 10.43 16.45
CA THR A 122 13.53 9.60 15.76
C THR A 122 13.57 8.14 16.25
N ALA A 123 13.43 7.90 17.56
CA ALA A 123 13.39 6.56 18.13
C ALA A 123 12.15 5.77 17.68
N LEU A 124 10.97 6.40 17.69
CA LEU A 124 9.73 5.80 17.20
C LEU A 124 9.82 5.51 15.69
N ALA A 125 10.36 6.44 14.92
CA ALA A 125 10.50 6.32 13.48
C ALA A 125 11.41 5.15 13.08
N LYS A 126 12.43 4.81 13.87
CA LYS A 126 13.28 3.64 13.62
C LYS A 126 12.49 2.34 13.67
N HIS A 127 11.68 2.14 14.72
CA HIS A 127 10.83 0.96 14.85
C HIS A 127 9.70 0.95 13.82
N ALA A 128 9.08 2.09 13.56
CA ALA A 128 8.02 2.20 12.57
C ALA A 128 8.52 1.90 11.14
N ARG A 129 9.76 2.31 10.80
CA ARG A 129 10.39 1.93 9.52
C ARG A 129 10.60 0.43 9.40
N PHE A 130 11.01 -0.25 10.47
CA PHE A 130 11.11 -1.71 10.45
C PHE A 130 9.75 -2.36 10.17
N ILE A 131 8.70 -1.89 10.85
CA ILE A 131 7.34 -2.39 10.63
C ILE A 131 6.93 -2.21 9.15
N VAL A 132 7.10 -1.02 8.58
CA VAL A 132 6.74 -0.74 7.17
C VAL A 132 7.62 -1.47 6.15
N ALA A 133 8.91 -1.64 6.44
CA ALA A 133 9.82 -2.30 5.52
C ALA A 133 9.69 -3.83 5.57
N VAL A 134 9.30 -4.42 6.70
CA VAL A 134 9.37 -5.88 6.91
C VAL A 134 8.00 -6.51 7.16
N LEU A 135 7.17 -5.93 8.02
CA LEU A 135 5.92 -6.56 8.48
C LEU A 135 4.70 -6.19 7.64
N VAL A 136 4.62 -4.94 7.16
CA VAL A 136 3.49 -4.49 6.34
C VAL A 136 3.48 -5.12 4.93
N PRO A 137 4.62 -5.31 4.24
CA PRO A 137 4.64 -5.92 2.90
C PRO A 137 3.92 -7.25 2.75
N PRO A 138 4.17 -8.29 3.59
CA PRO A 138 3.46 -9.56 3.46
C PRO A 138 1.98 -9.40 3.75
N VAL A 139 1.58 -8.54 4.70
CA VAL A 139 0.16 -8.27 5.00
C VAL A 139 -0.55 -7.67 3.79
N VAL A 140 0.06 -6.68 3.14
CA VAL A 140 -0.49 -6.01 1.94
C VAL A 140 -0.67 -6.98 0.78
N VAL A 141 0.31 -7.87 0.54
CA VAL A 141 0.22 -8.84 -0.56
C VAL A 141 -0.79 -9.95 -0.24
N CYS A 142 -0.74 -10.54 0.95
CA CYS A 142 -1.70 -11.56 1.36
C CYS A 142 -3.14 -11.03 1.35
N PHE A 143 -3.34 -9.75 1.69
CA PHE A 143 -4.65 -9.11 1.61
C PHE A 143 -5.23 -9.16 0.19
N ALA A 144 -4.46 -8.75 -0.82
CA ALA A 144 -4.88 -8.83 -2.22
C ALA A 144 -4.99 -10.28 -2.73
N GLU A 145 -4.11 -11.17 -2.27
CA GLU A 145 -4.10 -12.58 -2.69
C GLU A 145 -5.36 -13.33 -2.25
N ILE A 146 -5.87 -13.07 -1.05
CA ILE A 146 -7.11 -13.70 -0.56
C ILE A 146 -8.27 -13.49 -1.56
N LYS A 147 -8.30 -12.37 -2.28
CA LYS A 147 -9.33 -12.10 -3.29
C LYS A 147 -9.22 -12.93 -4.57
N LEU A 148 -8.09 -13.59 -4.80
CA LEU A 148 -8.02 -14.62 -5.84
C LEU A 148 -8.89 -15.84 -5.49
N MET A 149 -9.09 -16.12 -4.20
CA MET A 149 -10.00 -17.19 -3.75
C MET A 149 -11.47 -16.78 -3.97
N ASP A 150 -11.82 -15.53 -3.65
CA ASP A 150 -13.16 -14.97 -3.90
C ASP A 150 -13.47 -14.96 -5.41
N LEU A 151 -12.49 -14.59 -6.23
CA LEU A 151 -12.58 -14.70 -7.69
C LEU A 151 -12.77 -16.14 -8.15
N ALA A 152 -12.01 -17.10 -7.62
CA ALA A 152 -12.14 -18.52 -7.97
C ALA A 152 -13.53 -19.07 -7.63
N ILE A 153 -14.11 -18.69 -6.48
CA ILE A 153 -15.48 -19.06 -6.11
C ILE A 153 -16.49 -18.47 -7.11
N SER A 154 -16.31 -17.21 -7.50
CA SER A 154 -17.24 -16.53 -8.41
C SER A 154 -17.21 -17.10 -9.84
N LEU A 155 -16.04 -17.56 -10.31
CA LEU A 155 -15.84 -18.15 -11.64
C LEU A 155 -16.08 -19.66 -11.67
N GLY A 156 -16.44 -20.26 -10.53
CA GLY A 156 -16.65 -21.68 -10.38
C GLY A 156 -17.96 -22.21 -11.00
N SER A 157 -18.10 -23.53 -11.03
CA SER A 157 -19.35 -24.20 -11.44
C SER A 157 -20.41 -23.99 -10.36
N THR A 158 -21.51 -23.33 -10.72
CA THR A 158 -22.65 -23.16 -9.82
C THR A 158 -23.43 -24.47 -9.63
N GLU A 159 -23.42 -25.34 -10.63
CA GLU A 159 -24.11 -26.63 -10.61
C GLU A 159 -23.40 -27.63 -9.69
N ASP A 160 -22.08 -27.73 -9.80
CA ASP A 160 -21.26 -28.64 -8.99
C ASP A 160 -20.88 -28.06 -7.62
N GLN A 161 -21.18 -26.77 -7.39
CA GLN A 161 -20.75 -26.03 -6.19
C GLN A 161 -19.24 -26.14 -5.96
N GLN A 162 -18.48 -25.90 -7.02
CA GLN A 162 -17.01 -25.98 -6.98
C GLN A 162 -16.39 -24.68 -7.46
N PRO A 163 -15.34 -24.19 -6.79
CA PRO A 163 -14.60 -23.03 -7.28
C PRO A 163 -13.86 -23.40 -8.57
N LEU A 164 -13.35 -22.41 -9.28
CA LEU A 164 -12.43 -22.61 -10.39
C LEU A 164 -11.14 -23.25 -9.86
N GLN A 165 -11.08 -24.58 -9.88
CA GLN A 165 -10.06 -25.35 -9.18
C GLN A 165 -8.62 -24.95 -9.44
N PRO A 166 -8.17 -24.69 -10.69
CA PRO A 166 -6.78 -24.28 -10.87
C PRO A 166 -6.48 -22.97 -10.15
N LEU A 167 -7.38 -21.98 -10.15
CA LEU A 167 -7.13 -20.73 -9.43
C LEU A 167 -7.19 -20.93 -7.91
N TRP A 168 -8.18 -21.69 -7.44
CA TRP A 168 -8.37 -22.01 -6.01
C TRP A 168 -7.17 -22.76 -5.42
N ASP A 169 -6.73 -23.83 -6.07
CA ASP A 169 -5.62 -24.66 -5.62
C ASP A 169 -4.32 -23.87 -5.58
N HIS A 170 -4.04 -23.05 -6.61
CA HIS A 170 -2.85 -22.21 -6.62
C HIS A 170 -2.91 -21.14 -5.53
N ALA A 171 -4.01 -20.40 -5.38
CA ALA A 171 -4.14 -19.37 -4.35
C ALA A 171 -4.03 -19.97 -2.93
N ASN A 172 -4.70 -21.08 -2.66
CA ASN A 172 -4.68 -21.72 -1.34
C ASN A 172 -3.31 -22.33 -1.02
N ARG A 173 -2.65 -22.97 -2.00
CA ARG A 173 -1.31 -23.54 -1.82
C ARG A 173 -0.24 -22.45 -1.68
N LEU A 174 -0.39 -21.33 -2.38
CA LEU A 174 0.61 -20.26 -2.42
C LEU A 174 0.45 -19.21 -1.32
N SER A 175 -0.71 -19.12 -0.66
CA SER A 175 -0.97 -18.09 0.36
C SER A 175 0.07 -18.05 1.48
N ALA A 176 0.32 -19.19 2.13
CA ALA A 176 1.33 -19.28 3.18
C ALA A 176 2.77 -19.02 2.66
N PRO A 177 3.25 -19.68 1.58
CA PRO A 177 4.62 -19.46 1.12
C PRO A 177 4.84 -18.06 0.52
N ILE A 178 3.86 -17.41 -0.12
CA ILE A 178 4.01 -16.03 -0.61
C ILE A 178 4.24 -15.07 0.56
N GLY A 179 3.39 -15.12 1.58
CA GLY A 179 3.58 -14.29 2.78
C GLY A 179 4.94 -14.52 3.44
N LEU A 180 5.35 -15.78 3.59
CA LEU A 180 6.64 -16.13 4.20
C LEU A 180 7.84 -15.72 3.34
N THR A 181 7.77 -15.89 2.02
CA THR A 181 8.86 -15.49 1.11
C THR A 181 9.04 -13.98 1.07
N ILE A 182 7.95 -13.21 1.10
CA ILE A 182 8.01 -11.75 1.18
C ILE A 182 8.57 -11.32 2.54
N LEU A 183 8.07 -11.89 3.64
CA LEU A 183 8.55 -11.57 4.98
C LEU A 183 10.06 -11.85 5.13
N THR A 184 10.50 -13.03 4.68
CA THR A 184 11.91 -13.43 4.73
C THR A 184 12.77 -12.59 3.80
N GLY A 185 12.29 -12.30 2.57
CA GLY A 185 12.97 -11.43 1.62
C GLY A 185 13.14 -10.00 2.15
N CYS A 186 12.07 -9.39 2.66
CA CYS A 186 12.12 -8.07 3.29
C CYS A 186 13.01 -8.06 4.55
N GLY A 187 12.96 -9.12 5.37
CA GLY A 187 13.83 -9.27 6.53
C GLY A 187 15.31 -9.36 6.15
N LEU A 188 15.63 -10.11 5.08
CA LEU A 188 16.98 -10.21 4.55
C LEU A 188 17.47 -8.86 4.00
N LEU A 189 16.64 -8.16 3.21
CA LEU A 189 16.94 -6.83 2.69
C LEU A 189 17.17 -5.82 3.84
N TRP A 190 16.33 -5.88 4.87
CA TRP A 190 16.50 -5.07 6.07
C TRP A 190 17.83 -5.38 6.77
N TRP A 191 18.19 -6.66 6.93
CA TRP A 191 19.45 -7.05 7.54
C TRP A 191 20.66 -6.58 6.72
N LEU A 192 20.64 -6.80 5.40
CA LEU A 192 21.68 -6.37 4.46
C LEU A 192 21.84 -4.84 4.45
N GLY A 193 20.75 -4.09 4.59
CA GLY A 193 20.75 -2.64 4.65
C GLY A 193 21.30 -2.04 5.95
N SER A 194 21.51 -2.84 7.00
CA SER A 194 21.92 -2.36 8.34
C SER A 194 23.18 -1.51 8.33
N LYS A 195 24.22 -1.92 7.61
CA LYS A 195 25.47 -1.15 7.47
C LYS A 195 25.21 0.20 6.81
N ARG A 196 24.40 0.25 5.75
CA ARG A 196 24.05 1.50 5.05
C ARG A 196 23.22 2.44 5.92
N ARG A 197 22.25 1.93 6.70
CA ARG A 197 21.42 2.77 7.58
C ARG A 197 22.19 3.44 8.71
N ARG A 198 23.26 2.80 9.19
CA ARG A 198 24.19 3.33 10.20
C ARG A 198 25.18 4.37 9.66
N THR A 199 25.38 4.46 8.34
CA THR A 199 26.27 5.48 7.78
C THR A 199 25.71 6.88 7.95
N THR A 200 26.53 7.84 8.38
CA THR A 200 26.17 9.28 8.51
C THR A 200 26.25 10.04 7.18
N ALA A 201 26.73 9.38 6.12
CA ALA A 201 26.86 9.95 4.80
C ALA A 201 25.50 10.44 4.25
N PRO A 202 25.48 11.56 3.49
CA PRO A 202 24.25 12.06 2.90
C PRO A 202 23.61 11.02 1.96
N PRO A 203 22.27 11.03 1.81
CA PRO A 203 21.58 10.14 0.91
C PRO A 203 22.07 10.33 -0.52
N ASP A 204 22.37 9.20 -1.15
CA ASP A 204 22.86 9.14 -2.53
C ASP A 204 21.80 9.67 -3.51
N ARG A 205 22.22 10.16 -4.67
CA ARG A 205 21.33 10.68 -5.72
C ARG A 205 20.30 9.62 -6.14
N PHE A 206 20.74 8.37 -6.23
CA PHE A 206 19.87 7.23 -6.53
C PHE A 206 18.76 7.05 -5.48
N SER A 207 19.11 7.11 -4.19
CA SER A 207 18.14 6.98 -3.09
C SER A 207 17.05 8.06 -3.15
N ARG A 208 17.42 9.28 -3.53
CA ARG A 208 16.47 10.40 -3.66
C ARG A 208 15.54 10.24 -4.86
N ILE A 209 16.08 9.81 -6.00
CA ILE A 209 15.28 9.51 -7.19
C ILE A 209 14.27 8.41 -6.88
N THR A 210 14.70 7.33 -6.24
CA THR A 210 13.80 6.22 -5.87
C THR A 210 12.72 6.69 -4.91
N GLN A 211 13.06 7.42 -3.84
CA GLN A 211 12.07 7.94 -2.89
C GLN A 211 11.06 8.91 -3.51
N THR A 212 11.48 9.67 -4.52
CA THR A 212 10.57 10.57 -5.26
C THR A 212 9.66 9.78 -6.19
N ALA A 213 10.19 8.81 -6.92
CA ALA A 213 9.46 8.06 -7.93
C ALA A 213 8.43 7.09 -7.34
N LEU A 214 8.72 6.53 -6.15
CA LEU A 214 7.90 5.47 -5.54
C LEU A 214 6.44 5.85 -5.28
N PRO A 215 6.12 6.99 -4.65
CA PRO A 215 4.73 7.44 -4.52
C PRO A 215 4.02 7.58 -5.87
N TYR A 216 4.69 8.12 -6.88
CA TYR A 216 4.14 8.30 -8.23
C TYR A 216 3.89 6.97 -8.94
N LEU A 217 4.80 6.02 -8.79
CA LEU A 217 4.64 4.68 -9.35
C LEU A 217 3.46 3.96 -8.69
N THR A 218 3.31 4.10 -7.37
CA THR A 218 2.19 3.50 -6.62
C THR A 218 0.85 4.06 -7.08
N ILE A 219 0.71 5.39 -7.16
CA ILE A 219 -0.54 6.00 -7.62
C ILE A 219 -0.80 5.70 -9.10
N ALA A 220 0.24 5.56 -9.93
CA ALA A 220 0.07 5.11 -11.31
C ALA A 220 -0.53 3.71 -11.38
N VAL A 221 -0.06 2.76 -10.55
CA VAL A 221 -0.67 1.41 -10.46
C VAL A 221 -2.12 1.49 -10.01
N VAL A 222 -2.44 2.32 -9.01
CA VAL A 222 -3.81 2.52 -8.55
C VAL A 222 -4.70 3.10 -9.65
N ILE A 223 -4.22 4.12 -10.37
CA ILE A 223 -4.96 4.73 -11.50
C ILE A 223 -5.15 3.70 -12.62
N CYS A 224 -4.12 2.90 -12.94
CA CYS A 224 -4.22 1.82 -13.93
C CYS A 224 -5.28 0.78 -13.52
N ALA A 225 -5.27 0.32 -12.27
CA ALA A 225 -6.28 -0.60 -11.76
C ALA A 225 -7.69 0.01 -11.84
N ARG A 226 -7.84 1.31 -11.52
CA ARG A 226 -9.13 2.00 -11.62
C ARG A 226 -9.61 2.14 -13.07
N ILE A 227 -8.75 2.55 -13.99
CA ILE A 227 -9.09 2.64 -15.41
C ILE A 227 -9.48 1.26 -15.94
N HIS A 228 -8.72 0.23 -15.56
CA HIS A 228 -9.01 -1.14 -15.96
C HIS A 228 -10.38 -1.62 -15.45
N SER A 229 -10.68 -1.38 -14.17
CA SER A 229 -12.00 -1.61 -13.59
C SER A 229 -13.11 -0.96 -14.43
N VAL A 230 -13.00 0.34 -14.74
CA VAL A 230 -14.02 1.07 -15.49
C VAL A 230 -14.18 0.57 -16.93
N VAL A 231 -13.08 0.24 -17.61
CA VAL A 231 -13.09 -0.10 -19.05
C VAL A 231 -13.42 -1.58 -19.28
N ALA A 232 -12.82 -2.48 -18.50
CA ALA A 232 -12.92 -3.92 -18.71
C ALA A 232 -14.12 -4.55 -17.98
N LEU A 233 -14.63 -3.91 -16.91
CA LEU A 233 -15.69 -4.45 -16.06
C LEU A 233 -16.95 -3.54 -16.04
N PRO A 234 -17.53 -3.21 -17.21
CA PRO A 234 -18.66 -2.30 -17.24
C PRO A 234 -19.88 -2.89 -16.51
N THR A 235 -20.56 -2.06 -15.71
CA THR A 235 -21.72 -2.47 -14.88
C THR A 235 -22.88 -3.06 -15.68
N VAL A 236 -22.97 -2.74 -16.97
CA VAL A 236 -24.00 -3.26 -17.89
C VAL A 236 -23.79 -4.72 -18.27
N ASN A 237 -22.58 -5.29 -18.09
CA ASN A 237 -22.27 -6.67 -18.42
C ASN A 237 -21.87 -7.45 -17.16
N PRO A 238 -22.82 -8.12 -16.46
CA PRO A 238 -22.53 -8.85 -15.22
C PRO A 238 -21.58 -10.04 -15.41
N ALA A 239 -21.36 -10.51 -16.64
CA ALA A 239 -20.45 -11.60 -16.97
C ALA A 239 -19.03 -11.11 -17.32
N ALA A 240 -18.79 -9.79 -17.40
CA ALA A 240 -17.45 -9.26 -17.61
C ALA A 240 -16.59 -9.55 -16.37
N HIS A 241 -15.48 -10.24 -16.55
CA HIS A 241 -14.58 -10.62 -15.46
C HIS A 241 -13.14 -10.62 -15.96
N ILE A 242 -12.21 -10.45 -15.02
CA ILE A 242 -10.78 -10.61 -15.31
C ILE A 242 -10.43 -12.09 -15.36
N THR A 243 -9.46 -12.43 -16.20
CA THR A 243 -8.99 -13.82 -16.27
C THR A 243 -8.17 -14.19 -15.03
N PRO A 244 -8.07 -15.48 -14.65
CA PRO A 244 -7.22 -15.91 -13.53
C PRO A 244 -5.76 -15.47 -13.66
N ALA A 245 -5.20 -15.52 -14.87
CA ALA A 245 -3.84 -15.07 -15.15
C ALA A 245 -3.69 -13.56 -14.94
N GLU A 246 -4.71 -12.80 -15.32
CA GLU A 246 -4.73 -11.36 -15.11
C GLU A 246 -4.82 -11.01 -13.62
N GLY A 247 -5.65 -11.72 -12.84
CA GLY A 247 -5.73 -11.57 -11.39
C GLY A 247 -4.37 -11.75 -10.70
N TRP A 248 -3.64 -12.81 -11.06
CA TRP A 248 -2.26 -13.00 -10.60
C TRP A 248 -1.32 -11.87 -11.04
N SER A 249 -1.50 -11.33 -12.25
CA SER A 249 -0.66 -10.26 -12.74
C SER A 249 -0.78 -8.99 -11.87
N TRP A 250 -1.99 -8.65 -11.41
CA TRP A 250 -2.22 -7.53 -10.49
C TRP A 250 -1.58 -7.76 -9.12
N VAL A 251 -1.66 -8.97 -8.56
CA VAL A 251 -0.98 -9.33 -7.30
C VAL A 251 0.54 -9.26 -7.45
N ILE A 252 1.10 -9.71 -8.59
CA ILE A 252 2.53 -9.62 -8.89
C ILE A 252 2.97 -8.16 -9.00
N VAL A 253 2.20 -7.31 -9.70
CA VAL A 253 2.48 -5.88 -9.82
C VAL A 253 2.48 -5.22 -8.43
N LEU A 254 1.47 -5.47 -7.61
CA LEU A 254 1.42 -4.97 -6.22
C LEU A 254 2.65 -5.42 -5.43
N THR A 255 2.99 -6.71 -5.50
CA THR A 255 4.14 -7.30 -4.82
C THR A 255 5.43 -6.60 -5.25
N ALA A 256 5.63 -6.40 -6.55
CA ALA A 256 6.82 -5.72 -7.08
C ALA A 256 6.91 -4.28 -6.55
N VAL A 257 5.81 -3.51 -6.56
CA VAL A 257 5.79 -2.15 -6.03
C VAL A 257 6.17 -2.12 -4.55
N VAL A 258 5.56 -2.98 -3.75
CA VAL A 258 5.81 -3.07 -2.30
C VAL A 258 7.25 -3.49 -2.02
N LEU A 259 7.80 -4.46 -2.75
CA LEU A 259 9.19 -4.91 -2.60
C LEU A 259 10.20 -3.82 -2.97
N VAL A 260 9.96 -3.07 -4.05
CA VAL A 260 10.83 -1.94 -4.44
C VAL A 260 10.83 -0.86 -3.34
N GLN A 261 9.68 -0.57 -2.75
CA GLN A 261 9.57 0.38 -1.65
C GLN A 261 10.23 -0.12 -0.35
N SER A 262 9.99 -1.37 0.02
CA SER A 262 10.65 -2.04 1.16
C SER A 262 12.17 -2.02 1.00
N THR A 263 12.66 -2.29 -0.22
CA THR A 263 14.08 -2.20 -0.55
C THR A 263 14.60 -0.77 -0.37
N ALA A 264 13.90 0.23 -0.90
CA ALA A 264 14.30 1.62 -0.78
C ALA A 264 14.40 2.09 0.69
N LEU A 265 13.44 1.68 1.53
CA LEU A 265 13.48 1.93 2.98
C LEU A 265 14.64 1.21 3.68
N SER A 266 14.87 -0.06 3.32
CA SER A 266 15.91 -0.88 3.92
C SER A 266 17.31 -0.31 3.68
N PHE A 267 17.56 0.32 2.52
CA PHE A 267 18.87 0.84 2.14
C PHE A 267 19.05 2.36 2.32
N GLN A 268 18.11 3.04 2.97
CA GLN A 268 18.18 4.48 3.22
C GLN A 268 19.35 4.84 4.16
N LYS A 269 20.26 5.72 3.74
CA LYS A 269 21.43 6.14 4.55
C LYS A 269 21.05 7.15 5.64
N GLY A 270 21.81 7.18 6.74
CA GLY A 270 21.72 8.22 7.76
C GLY A 270 20.45 8.18 8.59
N VAL A 271 19.93 6.98 8.86
CA VAL A 271 18.68 6.76 9.60
C VAL A 271 18.96 6.37 11.05
N ASP A 272 19.97 5.54 11.28
CA ASP A 272 20.29 5.00 12.61
C ASP A 272 21.43 5.76 13.32
N GLY A 273 22.02 6.77 12.67
CA GLY A 273 23.25 7.45 13.11
C GLY A 273 23.07 8.68 13.99
N PHE A 274 21.89 8.91 14.55
CA PHE A 274 21.68 9.99 15.53
C PHE A 274 21.61 9.37 16.92
N ASP A 275 22.77 9.20 17.55
CA ASP A 275 22.83 9.06 19.00
C ASP A 275 22.67 10.48 19.57
N PRO A 276 21.67 10.75 20.44
CA PRO A 276 21.74 11.95 21.26
C PRO A 276 22.98 11.80 22.15
N ASP A 277 23.95 12.71 22.01
CA ASP A 277 25.22 12.65 22.73
C ASP A 277 25.03 12.29 24.22
N PRO A 278 25.84 11.37 24.77
CA PRO A 278 25.99 11.16 26.21
C PRO A 278 26.84 12.28 26.87
N GLU A 279 26.80 13.51 26.34
CA GLU A 279 27.46 14.68 26.92
C GLU A 279 26.54 15.37 27.95
N SER A 280 26.19 14.63 29.00
CA SER A 280 25.88 15.17 30.32
C SER A 280 27.09 15.13 31.25
N LYS A 281 28.30 14.95 30.73
CA LYS A 281 29.53 15.14 31.50
C LYS A 281 29.88 16.62 31.50
N LEU A 282 29.28 17.34 32.46
CA LEU A 282 29.80 18.63 32.89
C LEU A 282 31.29 18.47 33.24
N PRO A 283 32.16 19.40 32.81
CA PRO A 283 33.47 19.55 33.44
C PRO A 283 33.29 20.19 34.83
N ASP A 284 33.81 19.51 35.85
CA ASP A 284 34.10 20.10 37.18
C ASP A 284 35.21 21.16 37.07
#